data_AF-A0A2V2GEC9-F1
#
_entry.id   AF-A0A2V2GEC9-F1
#
_cell.length_a   1.000
_cell.length_b   1.000
_cell.length_c   1.000
_cell.angle_alpha   90.00
_cell.angle_beta   90.00
_cell.angle_gamma   90.00
#
_symmetry.space_group_name_H-M   'P 1'
#
loop_
_entity.id
_entity.type
_entity.pdbx_description
1 polymer ?
#
loop_
_entity_poly.entity_id
_entity_poly.type
_entity_poly.pdbx_seq_one_letter_code
_entity_poly.pdbx_strand_id
1 'polypeptide(L)'
;MAKVIEALKGLNSYPIPLRTLVETAEKRGLNLDTETTAEILKGKAYNLAAADIFLWLSFAPDVSQGGQSYSFTDEQRTQLRNHAKALYKDFDDDSGSANKPIYGYKGSRL
;
A
#
# COMPACT_ATOMS: atom_id res chain seq x y z
N MET A 1 -16.86 14.60 -1.81
CA MET A 1 -15.88 13.81 -1.03
C MET A 1 -14.93 13.15 -2.01
N ALA A 2 -13.67 12.88 -1.67
CA ALA A 2 -12.73 12.27 -2.62
C ALA A 2 -13.08 10.79 -2.86
N LYS A 3 -13.01 10.31 -4.10
CA LYS A 3 -13.20 8.88 -4.42
C LYS A 3 -11.94 8.07 -4.09
N VAL A 4 -12.11 6.75 -3.91
CA VAL A 4 -10.98 5.84 -3.62
C VAL A 4 -9.90 5.93 -4.70
N ILE A 5 -10.29 6.08 -5.98
CA ILE A 5 -9.34 6.28 -7.07
C ILE A 5 -8.48 7.55 -6.91
N GLU A 6 -9.04 8.63 -6.37
CA GLU A 6 -8.32 9.89 -6.13
C GLU A 6 -7.35 9.72 -4.95
N ALA A 7 -7.75 8.96 -3.92
CA ALA A 7 -6.88 8.62 -2.80
C ALA A 7 -5.66 7.79 -3.25
N LEU A 8 -5.86 6.79 -4.12
CA LEU A 8 -4.75 5.99 -4.68
C LEU A 8 -3.82 6.82 -5.57
N LYS A 9 -4.37 7.70 -6.42
CA LYS A 9 -3.58 8.65 -7.21
C LYS A 9 -2.79 9.62 -6.33
N GLY A 10 -3.31 9.95 -5.14
CA GLY A 10 -2.65 10.82 -4.17
C GLY A 10 -1.45 10.20 -3.45
N LEU A 11 -1.22 8.89 -3.56
CA LEU A 11 -0.08 8.21 -2.91
C LEU A 11 1.27 8.68 -3.45
N ASN A 12 1.33 9.05 -4.73
CA ASN A 12 2.54 9.53 -5.38
C ASN A 12 2.20 10.36 -6.63
N SER A 13 3.03 11.37 -6.93
CA SER A 13 2.82 12.24 -8.09
C SER A 13 3.18 11.60 -9.44
N TYR A 14 3.79 10.41 -9.45
CA TYR A 14 4.15 9.70 -10.68
C TYR A 14 2.89 9.38 -11.50
N PRO A 15 2.92 9.56 -12.83
CA PRO A 15 1.77 9.31 -13.69
C PRO A 15 1.49 7.81 -13.85
N ILE A 16 0.77 7.23 -12.89
CA ILE A 16 0.37 5.81 -12.93
C ILE A 16 -0.73 5.63 -13.98
N PRO A 17 -0.59 4.68 -14.93
CA PRO A 17 -1.65 4.37 -15.88
C PRO A 17 -2.96 3.97 -15.18
N LEU A 18 -4.10 4.48 -15.65
CA LEU A 18 -5.41 4.16 -15.09
C LEU A 18 -5.66 2.64 -15.02
N ARG A 19 -5.22 1.91 -16.04
CA ARG A 19 -5.32 0.46 -16.12
C ARG A 19 -4.65 -0.24 -14.94
N THR A 20 -3.48 0.23 -14.51
CA THR A 20 -2.76 -0.33 -13.36
C THR A 20 -3.56 -0.13 -12.07
N LEU A 21 -4.17 1.04 -11.87
CA LEU A 21 -5.03 1.30 -10.71
C LEU A 21 -6.28 0.41 -10.70
N VAL A 22 -6.93 0.24 -11.86
CA VAL A 22 -8.11 -0.62 -12.02
C VAL A 22 -7.77 -2.09 -11.74
N GLU A 23 -6.75 -2.62 -12.41
CA GLU A 23 -6.34 -4.02 -12.24
C GLU A 23 -5.92 -4.33 -10.79
N THR A 24 -5.21 -3.42 -10.13
CA THR A 24 -4.83 -3.56 -8.72
C THR A 24 -6.05 -3.55 -7.81
N ALA A 25 -6.99 -2.63 -8.04
CA ALA A 25 -8.21 -2.53 -7.24
C ALA A 25 -9.10 -3.77 -7.40
N GLU A 26 -9.27 -4.28 -8.63
CA GLU A 26 -10.02 -5.51 -8.92
C GLU A 26 -9.39 -6.72 -8.21
N LYS A 27 -8.06 -6.89 -8.29
CA LYS A 27 -7.35 -7.98 -7.60
C LYS A 27 -7.54 -7.96 -6.08
N ARG A 28 -7.73 -6.79 -5.49
CA ARG A 28 -7.88 -6.59 -4.04
C ARG A 28 -9.35 -6.44 -3.60
N GLY A 29 -10.31 -6.55 -4.52
CA GLY A 29 -11.73 -6.39 -4.21
C GLY A 29 -12.10 -4.96 -3.76
N LEU A 30 -11.34 -3.95 -4.20
CA LEU A 30 -11.53 -2.56 -3.83
C LEU A 30 -12.38 -1.84 -4.90
N ASN A 31 -13.50 -1.23 -4.49
CA ASN A 31 -14.29 -0.40 -5.41
C ASN A 31 -13.67 1.01 -5.52
N LEU A 32 -13.30 1.42 -6.73
CA LEU A 32 -12.66 2.70 -7.01
C LEU A 32 -13.61 3.89 -7.02
N ASP A 33 -14.90 3.65 -7.26
CA ASP A 33 -15.92 4.66 -7.42
C ASP A 33 -16.59 5.10 -6.11
N THR A 34 -16.39 4.34 -5.03
CA THR A 34 -16.94 4.69 -3.73
C THR A 34 -16.22 5.90 -3.13
N GLU A 35 -16.93 6.64 -2.29
CA GLU A 35 -16.32 7.71 -1.51
C GLU A 35 -15.30 7.15 -0.53
N THR A 36 -14.20 7.88 -0.36
CA THR A 36 -13.16 7.53 0.59
C THR A 36 -13.64 7.83 2.00
N THR A 37 -13.72 6.79 2.84
CA THR A 37 -14.00 6.91 4.27
C THR A 37 -12.78 6.49 5.09
N ALA A 38 -12.74 6.87 6.37
CA ALA A 38 -11.67 6.46 7.27
C ALA A 38 -11.60 4.92 7.43
N GLU A 39 -12.74 4.23 7.33
CA GLU A 39 -12.82 2.77 7.37
C GLU A 39 -12.18 2.14 6.14
N ILE A 40 -12.46 2.67 4.94
CA ILE A 40 -11.85 2.19 3.69
C ILE A 40 -10.33 2.39 3.73
N LEU A 41 -9.85 3.57 4.15
CA LEU A 41 -8.42 3.87 4.22
C LEU A 41 -7.65 2.98 5.20
N LYS A 42 -8.30 2.53 6.28
CA LYS A 42 -7.72 1.59 7.25
C LYS A 42 -7.96 0.12 6.87
N GLY A 43 -8.76 -0.14 5.84
CA GLY A 43 -9.17 -1.47 5.43
C GLY A 43 -8.07 -2.24 4.71
N LYS A 44 -8.15 -3.57 4.78
CA LYS A 44 -7.21 -4.51 4.13
C LYS A 44 -7.11 -4.28 2.63
N ALA A 45 -8.24 -4.18 1.93
CA ALA A 45 -8.26 -4.02 0.48
C ALA A 45 -7.51 -2.75 0.00
N TYR A 46 -7.73 -1.62 0.67
CA TYR A 46 -7.07 -0.36 0.31
C TYR A 46 -5.56 -0.42 0.58
N ASN A 47 -5.15 -0.89 1.75
CA ASN A 47 -3.74 -0.92 2.12
C ASN A 47 -2.93 -1.92 1.28
N LEU A 48 -3.52 -3.06 0.91
CA LEU A 48 -2.90 -3.99 -0.03
C LEU A 48 -2.83 -3.42 -1.47
N ALA A 49 -3.85 -2.67 -1.90
CA ALA A 49 -3.79 -1.96 -3.18
C ALA A 49 -2.71 -0.87 -3.19
N ALA A 50 -2.57 -0.13 -2.08
CA ALA A 50 -1.48 0.84 -1.89
C ALA A 50 -0.10 0.16 -1.91
N ALA A 51 0.03 -1.02 -1.28
CA ALA A 51 1.25 -1.82 -1.32
C ALA A 51 1.64 -2.23 -2.75
N ASP A 52 0.67 -2.71 -3.55
CA ASP A 52 0.88 -3.06 -4.95
C ASP A 52 1.33 -1.85 -5.78
N ILE A 53 0.75 -0.68 -5.53
CA ILE A 53 1.16 0.56 -6.18
C ILE A 53 2.59 0.95 -5.80
N PHE A 54 2.94 0.92 -4.52
CA PHE A 54 4.32 1.22 -4.09
C PHE A 54 5.33 0.25 -4.68
N LEU A 55 5.00 -1.04 -4.76
CA LEU A 55 5.84 -2.03 -5.41
C LEU A 55 6.01 -1.70 -6.90
N TRP A 56 4.92 -1.40 -7.61
CA TRP A 56 4.97 -1.02 -9.02
C TRP A 56 5.83 0.23 -9.25
N LEU A 57 5.67 1.26 -8.41
CA LEU A 57 6.45 2.50 -8.46
C LEU A 57 7.96 2.25 -8.29
N SER A 58 8.34 1.26 -7.50
CA SER A 58 9.76 0.92 -7.32
C SER A 58 10.45 0.44 -8.60
N PHE A 59 9.68 -0.09 -9.56
CA PHE A 59 10.13 -0.52 -10.89
C PHE A 59 9.81 0.49 -11.99
N ALA A 60 9.10 1.57 -11.68
CA ALA A 60 8.64 2.52 -12.68
C ALA A 60 9.81 3.21 -13.38
N PRO A 61 9.81 3.33 -14.72
CA PRO A 61 10.90 3.99 -15.44
C PRO A 61 10.91 5.49 -15.13
N ASP A 62 12.06 6.11 -15.32
CA ASP A 62 12.15 7.57 -15.31
C ASP A 62 11.49 8.12 -16.58
N VAL A 63 10.59 9.08 -16.43
CA VAL A 63 9.79 9.65 -17.53
C VAL A 63 9.98 11.16 -17.55
N SER A 64 10.28 11.72 -18.72
CA SER A 64 10.29 13.17 -18.94
C SER A 64 9.38 13.51 -20.11
N GLN A 65 8.33 14.30 -19.87
CA GLN A 65 7.41 14.78 -20.90
C GLN A 65 6.85 16.15 -20.53
N GLY A 66 6.69 17.03 -21.53
CA GLY A 66 6.02 18.32 -21.35
C GLY A 66 6.67 19.24 -20.30
N GLY A 67 8.00 19.15 -20.13
CA GLY A 67 8.74 19.94 -19.13
C GLY A 67 8.64 19.41 -17.69
N GLN A 68 7.96 18.29 -17.46
CA GLN A 68 7.93 17.60 -16.18
C GLN A 68 8.72 16.30 -16.25
N SER A 69 9.52 16.05 -15.21
CA SER A 69 10.32 14.84 -15.09
C SER A 69 9.95 14.12 -13.80
N TYR A 70 9.68 12.82 -13.91
CA TYR A 70 9.43 11.92 -12.80
C TYR A 70 10.52 10.86 -12.78
N SER A 71 11.31 10.84 -11.73
CA SER A 71 12.36 9.85 -11.52
C SER A 71 12.48 9.49 -10.05
N PHE A 72 13.04 8.32 -9.79
CA PHE A 72 13.33 7.86 -8.44
C PHE A 72 14.79 7.43 -8.33
N THR A 73 15.46 7.88 -7.27
CA THR A 73 16.78 7.38 -6.90
C THR A 73 16.69 5.92 -6.44
N ASP A 74 17.82 5.21 -6.44
CA ASP A 74 17.86 3.81 -5.98
C ASP A 74 17.42 3.66 -4.51
N GLU A 75 17.75 4.65 -3.68
CA GLU A 75 17.30 4.72 -2.30
C GLU A 75 15.78 4.86 -2.21
N GLN A 76 15.19 5.78 -2.98
CA GLN A 76 13.73 5.95 -3.03
C GLN A 76 13.03 4.68 -3.53
N ARG A 77 13.58 4.01 -4.55
CA ARG A 77 13.06 2.73 -5.03
C ARG A 77 13.12 1.65 -3.95
N THR A 78 14.18 1.64 -3.16
CA THR A 78 14.33 0.71 -2.04
C THR A 78 13.33 1.00 -0.92
N GLN A 79 13.12 2.27 -0.59
CA GLN A 79 12.11 2.69 0.38
C GLN A 79 10.69 2.33 -0.07
N LEU A 80 10.36 2.52 -1.35
CA LEU A 80 9.08 2.11 -1.94
C LEU A 80 8.84 0.60 -1.80
N ARG A 81 9.86 -0.23 -2.11
CA ARG A 81 9.79 -1.69 -1.91
C ARG A 81 9.58 -2.06 -0.44
N ASN A 82 10.32 -1.40 0.46
CA ASN A 82 10.23 -1.67 1.89
C ASN A 82 8.85 -1.29 2.45
N HIS A 83 8.29 -0.16 2.00
CA HIS A 83 6.95 0.27 2.38
C HIS A 83 5.88 -0.71 1.88
N ALA A 84 5.97 -1.15 0.62
CA ALA A 84 5.08 -2.19 0.10
C ALA A 84 5.14 -3.47 0.95
N LYS A 85 6.36 -3.95 1.26
CA LYS A 85 6.56 -5.14 2.10
C LYS A 85 6.00 -4.98 3.52
N ALA A 86 6.12 -3.80 4.12
CA ALA A 86 5.53 -3.54 5.43
C ALA A 86 4.00 -3.66 5.40
N LEU A 87 3.36 -3.07 4.39
CA LEU A 87 1.90 -3.18 4.21
C LEU A 87 1.44 -4.61 3.91
N TYR A 88 2.17 -5.37 3.08
CA TYR A 88 1.88 -6.79 2.89
C TYR A 88 1.99 -7.57 4.18
N LYS A 89 3.02 -7.31 4.99
CA LYS A 89 3.16 -7.97 6.29
C LYS A 89 2.00 -7.64 7.24
N ASP A 90 1.55 -6.39 7.28
CA ASP A 90 0.52 -5.96 8.21
C ASP A 90 -0.89 -6.42 7.80
N PHE A 91 -1.14 -6.65 6.50
CA PHE A 91 -2.48 -6.90 5.98
C PHE A 91 -2.65 -8.23 5.21
N ASP A 92 -1.59 -8.83 4.68
CA ASP A 92 -1.61 -10.10 3.92
C ASP A 92 -1.25 -11.30 4.80
N ASP A 93 -0.55 -11.06 5.92
CA ASP A 93 -0.27 -12.10 6.91
C ASP A 93 -1.57 -12.43 7.67
N ASP A 94 -2.38 -13.30 7.06
CA ASP A 94 -3.53 -13.98 7.67
C ASP A 94 -3.08 -14.99 8.74
N SER A 95 -1.84 -14.89 9.24
CA SER A 95 -1.28 -15.67 10.35
C SER A 95 -1.91 -15.31 11.69
N GLY A 96 -3.22 -15.03 11.71
CA GLY A 96 -4.04 -14.88 12.87
C GLY A 96 -3.66 -13.70 13.76
N SER A 97 -4.66 -13.26 14.49
CA SER A 97 -4.59 -13.19 15.95
C SER A 97 -3.99 -14.48 16.58
N ALA A 98 -2.78 -14.90 16.20
CA ALA A 98 -2.00 -15.84 16.96
C ALA A 98 -1.50 -15.04 18.17
N ASN A 99 -2.21 -15.20 19.29
CA ASN A 99 -1.75 -14.89 20.63
C ASN A 99 -0.22 -14.99 20.67
N LYS A 100 0.50 -13.87 20.67
CA LYS A 100 1.90 -13.87 21.11
C LYS A 100 1.84 -14.47 22.51
N PRO A 101 2.43 -15.64 22.78
CA PRO A 101 2.40 -16.19 24.12
C PRO A 101 3.08 -15.18 25.02
N ILE A 102 2.30 -14.57 25.91
CA ILE A 102 2.83 -13.74 27.00
C ILE A 102 3.68 -14.68 27.83
N TYR A 103 5.00 -14.58 27.71
CA TYR A 103 5.92 -15.32 28.54
C TYR A 103 5.88 -14.69 29.94
N GLY A 104 4.85 -15.07 30.71
CA GLY A 104 4.76 -14.72 32.12
C GLY A 104 5.89 -15.41 32.87
N TYR A 105 6.78 -14.63 33.48
CA TYR A 105 7.78 -15.14 34.43
C TYR A 105 7.05 -15.93 35.52
N LYS A 106 7.21 -17.26 35.54
CA LYS A 106 6.84 -18.09 36.69
C LYS A 106 7.86 -17.84 37.80
N GLY A 107 7.62 -16.82 38.61
CA GLY A 107 8.48 -16.47 39.74
C GLY A 107 7.82 -15.64 40.82
N SER A 108 6.48 -15.66 40.91
CA SER A 108 5.77 -14.92 41.97
C SER A 108 4.58 -15.73 42.48
N ARG A 109 4.87 -16.90 43.05
CA ARG A 109 4.00 -17.50 44.06
C ARG A 109 4.87 -18.12 45.14
N LEU A 110 4.83 -17.44 46.30
CA LEU A 110 5.30 -17.83 47.63
C LEU A 110 6.79 -17.59 47.89
#